data_AF-A0A2S7DAI6-F1
#
_entry.id   AF-A0A2S7DAI6-F1
#
_cell.length_a   1.000
_cell.length_b   1.000
_cell.length_c   1.000
_cell.angle_alpha   90.00
_cell.angle_beta   90.00
_cell.angle_gamma   90.00
#
_symmetry.space_group_name_H-M   'P 1'
#
loop_
_entity.id
_entity.type
_entity.pdbx_description
1 polymer ?
#
loop_
_entity_poly.entity_id
_entity_poly.type
_entity_poly.pdbx_seq_one_letter_code
_entity_poly.pdbx_strand_id
1 'polypeptide(L)'
;MNMRTARLLLVLVGVVLPYAARLPRGLDWLAQYTDVSLGGWLFFAAFNAIAWGALVAISFAYRRPVALLIPCGLGYGALAWAHSTLDLRADAQSAVALIFIPIYALLPIGVGGALGCLLDRKLRRIATQ
;
A
#
# COMPACT_ATOMS: atom_id res chain seq x y z
N MET A 1 14.00 3.98 15.57
CA MET A 1 12.74 4.49 14.98
C MET A 1 11.57 4.15 15.89
N ASN A 2 10.65 5.08 16.16
CA ASN A 2 9.46 4.83 16.98
C ASN A 2 8.25 4.43 16.10
N MET A 3 7.17 3.91 16.70
CA MET A 3 5.97 3.48 15.95
C MET A 3 5.21 4.64 15.29
N ARG A 4 5.28 5.86 15.83
CA ARG A 4 4.62 7.02 15.23
C ARG A 4 5.28 7.39 13.90
N THR A 5 6.61 7.47 13.88
CA THR A 5 7.40 7.69 12.67
C THR A 5 7.18 6.57 11.65
N ALA A 6 7.14 5.31 12.09
CA ALA A 6 6.87 4.19 11.20
C ALA A 6 5.49 4.28 10.52
N ARG A 7 4.45 4.67 11.26
CA ARG A 7 3.09 4.89 10.71
C ARG A 7 3.04 6.07 9.74
N LEU A 8 3.71 7.17 10.06
CA LEU A 8 3.81 8.31 9.15
C LEU A 8 4.49 7.93 7.83
N LEU A 9 5.62 7.22 7.90
CA LEU A 9 6.33 6.75 6.70
C LEU A 9 5.46 5.79 5.88
N LEU A 10 4.75 4.89 6.55
CA LEU A 10 3.79 3.98 5.90
C LEU A 10 2.72 4.77 5.13
N VAL A 11 2.08 5.76 5.76
CA VAL A 11 1.07 6.59 5.06
C VAL A 11 1.69 7.33 3.88
N LEU A 12 2.86 7.97 4.07
CA LEU A 12 3.55 8.68 2.99
C LEU A 12 3.88 7.77 1.80
N VAL A 13 4.42 6.57 2.08
CA VAL A 13 4.66 5.57 1.04
C VAL A 13 3.35 5.19 0.37
N GLY A 14 2.31 4.85 1.14
CA GLY A 14 1.01 4.47 0.59
C GLY A 14 0.38 5.52 -0.33
N VAL A 15 0.53 6.80 0.00
CA VAL A 15 0.03 7.91 -0.84
C VAL A 15 0.85 8.08 -2.11
N VAL A 16 2.19 7.98 -2.03
CA VAL A 16 3.09 8.24 -3.16
C VAL A 16 3.22 7.03 -4.10
N LEU A 17 3.08 5.80 -3.56
CA LEU A 17 3.38 4.56 -4.26
C LEU A 17 2.66 4.38 -5.61
N PRO A 18 1.35 4.67 -5.77
CA PRO A 18 0.67 4.47 -7.05
C PRO A 18 1.27 5.29 -8.18
N TYR A 19 1.73 6.51 -7.86
CA TYR A 19 2.38 7.42 -8.80
C TYR A 19 3.82 6.98 -9.08
N ALA A 20 4.56 6.64 -8.03
CA ALA A 20 5.95 6.18 -8.15
C ALA A 20 6.07 4.86 -8.93
N ALA A 21 5.13 3.93 -8.76
CA ALA A 21 5.10 2.65 -9.46
C ALA A 21 4.94 2.78 -10.97
N ARG A 22 4.47 3.94 -11.46
CA ARG A 22 4.28 4.22 -12.89
C ARG A 22 5.47 4.92 -13.55
N LEU A 23 6.34 5.57 -12.78
CA LEU A 23 7.52 6.24 -13.31
C LEU A 23 8.39 5.35 -14.23
N PRO A 24 8.62 4.05 -13.93
CA PRO A 24 9.39 3.18 -14.82
C PRO A 24 8.78 2.98 -16.23
N ARG A 25 7.49 3.27 -16.40
CA ARG A 25 6.78 3.16 -17.69
C ARG A 25 6.74 4.48 -18.47
N GLY A 26 7.28 5.56 -17.91
CA GLY A 26 7.32 6.89 -18.52
C GLY A 26 6.25 7.86 -17.98
N LEU A 27 6.43 9.15 -18.28
CA LEU A 27 5.57 10.22 -17.77
C LEU A 27 4.13 10.14 -18.29
N ASP A 28 3.90 9.56 -19.47
CA ASP A 28 2.56 9.35 -20.02
C ASP A 28 1.69 8.47 -19.10
N TRP A 29 2.29 7.49 -18.44
CA TRP A 29 1.57 6.61 -17.50
C TRP A 29 1.19 7.33 -16.21
N LEU A 30 2.03 8.28 -15.78
CA LEU A 30 1.72 9.18 -14.67
C LEU A 30 0.62 10.17 -15.05
N ALA A 31 0.67 10.71 -16.26
CA ALA A 31 -0.35 11.62 -16.78
C ALA A 31 -1.75 10.99 -16.75
N GLN A 32 -1.88 9.67 -16.96
CA GLN A 32 -3.16 8.98 -16.82
C GLN A 32 -3.80 9.10 -15.41
N TYR A 33 -3.01 9.38 -14.37
CA TYR A 33 -3.49 9.56 -13.00
C TYR A 33 -3.63 11.04 -12.59
N THR A 34 -2.98 11.95 -13.31
CA THR A 34 -2.93 13.38 -12.96
C THR A 34 -3.74 14.25 -13.91
N ASP A 35 -3.89 13.87 -15.18
CA ASP A 35 -4.81 14.50 -16.16
C ASP A 35 -6.24 14.02 -15.97
N VAL A 36 -6.72 14.13 -14.72
CA VAL A 36 -8.12 13.90 -14.36
C VAL A 36 -8.63 15.12 -13.60
N SER A 37 -9.96 15.26 -13.53
CA SER A 37 -10.55 16.31 -12.69
C SER A 37 -10.12 16.12 -11.23
N LEU A 38 -10.14 17.21 -10.45
CA LEU A 38 -9.85 17.14 -9.00
C LEU A 38 -10.70 16.06 -8.30
N GLY A 39 -11.96 15.90 -8.72
CA GLY A 39 -12.84 14.84 -8.23
C GLY A 39 -12.33 13.44 -8.54
N GLY A 40 -11.84 13.19 -9.76
CA GLY A 40 -11.23 11.92 -10.13
C GLY A 40 -9.95 11.63 -9.33
N TRP A 41 -9.10 12.65 -9.14
CA TRP A 41 -7.89 12.54 -8.35
C TRP A 41 -8.18 12.20 -6.88
N LEU A 42 -9.12 12.92 -6.26
CA LEU A 42 -9.56 12.64 -4.88
C LEU A 42 -10.24 11.28 -4.74
N PHE A 43 -11.03 10.87 -5.73
CA PHE A 43 -11.67 9.57 -5.77
C PHE A 43 -10.63 8.44 -5.76
N PHE A 44 -9.60 8.51 -6.63
CA PHE A 44 -8.51 7.54 -6.63
C PHE A 44 -7.71 7.55 -5.32
N ALA A 45 -7.44 8.73 -4.79
CA ALA A 45 -6.76 8.85 -3.49
C ALA A 45 -7.57 8.20 -2.36
N ALA A 46 -8.89 8.35 -2.35
CA ALA A 46 -9.78 7.77 -1.36
C ALA A 46 -9.81 6.23 -1.43
N PHE A 47 -9.87 5.64 -2.63
CA PHE A 47 -9.80 4.17 -2.77
C PHE A 47 -8.42 3.63 -2.40
N ASN A 48 -7.35 4.31 -2.82
CA ASN A 48 -6.00 3.94 -2.41
C ASN A 48 -5.80 4.02 -0.87
N ALA A 49 -6.56 4.88 -0.19
CA ALA A 49 -6.58 4.95 1.27
C ALA A 49 -7.06 3.69 1.97
N ILE A 50 -7.79 2.81 1.28
CA ILE A 50 -8.16 1.50 1.81
C ILE A 50 -6.90 0.66 2.10
N ALA A 51 -5.95 0.64 1.16
CA ALA A 51 -4.74 -0.17 1.29
C ALA A 51 -3.81 0.33 2.40
N TRP A 52 -3.44 1.62 2.39
CA TRP A 52 -2.57 2.16 3.44
C TRP A 52 -3.32 2.31 4.77
N GLY A 53 -4.63 2.55 4.76
CA GLY A 53 -5.48 2.58 5.95
C GLY A 53 -5.55 1.23 6.65
N ALA A 54 -5.66 0.13 5.90
CA ALA A 54 -5.57 -1.22 6.46
C ALA A 54 -4.20 -1.50 7.09
N LEU A 55 -3.12 -1.07 6.42
CA LEU A 55 -1.76 -1.18 6.96
C LEU A 55 -1.57 -0.35 8.25
N VAL A 56 -2.17 0.84 8.33
CA VAL A 56 -2.22 1.62 9.57
C VAL A 56 -3.00 0.87 10.64
N ALA A 57 -4.17 0.31 10.33
CA ALA A 57 -5.01 -0.42 11.27
C ALA A 57 -4.27 -1.62 11.89
N ILE A 58 -3.64 -2.47 11.06
CA ILE A 58 -2.87 -3.62 11.58
C ILE A 58 -1.64 -3.18 12.38
N SER A 59 -1.08 -1.99 12.10
CA SER A 59 0.09 -1.48 12.83
C SER A 59 -0.17 -1.24 14.32
N PHE A 60 -1.44 -1.17 14.74
CA PHE A 60 -1.81 -1.09 16.16
C PHE A 60 -1.67 -2.43 16.89
N ALA A 61 -1.62 -3.56 16.17
CA ALA A 61 -1.37 -4.87 16.76
C ALA A 61 0.12 -5.10 17.12
N TYR A 62 1.04 -4.29 16.57
CA TYR A 62 2.47 -4.44 16.76
C TYR A 62 3.02 -3.50 17.82
N ARG A 63 4.10 -3.92 18.51
CA ARG A 63 4.91 -3.00 19.33
C ARG A 63 6.27 -2.69 18.72
N ARG A 64 6.82 -3.54 17.84
CA ARG A 64 8.08 -3.26 17.16
C ARG A 64 7.85 -2.78 15.72
N PRO A 65 8.48 -1.68 15.29
CA PRO A 65 8.31 -1.16 13.93
C PRO A 65 8.89 -2.10 12.86
N VAL A 66 9.89 -2.91 13.20
CA VAL A 66 10.48 -3.89 12.28
C VAL A 66 9.45 -4.93 11.81
N ALA A 67 8.46 -5.27 12.65
CA ALA A 67 7.40 -6.20 12.27
C ALA A 67 6.51 -5.67 11.14
N LEU A 68 6.47 -4.35 10.91
CA LEU A 68 5.72 -3.73 9.81
C LEU A 68 6.35 -3.98 8.44
N LEU A 69 7.63 -4.37 8.37
CA LEU A 69 8.29 -4.60 7.08
C LEU A 69 7.62 -5.73 6.28
N ILE A 70 7.12 -6.77 6.97
CA ILE A 70 6.44 -7.89 6.31
C ILE A 70 5.12 -7.45 5.67
N PRO A 71 4.13 -6.90 6.42
CA PRO A 71 2.88 -6.46 5.80
C PRO A 71 3.09 -5.32 4.80
N CYS A 72 4.02 -4.40 5.04
CA CYS A 72 4.33 -3.35 4.06
C CYS A 72 4.93 -3.95 2.78
N GLY A 73 5.86 -4.88 2.89
CA GLY A 73 6.47 -5.54 1.73
C GLY A 73 5.46 -6.30 0.88
N LEU A 74 4.60 -7.11 1.51
CA LEU A 74 3.56 -7.85 0.77
C LEU A 74 2.45 -6.94 0.25
N GLY A 75 1.96 -6.02 1.08
CA GLY A 75 0.87 -5.11 0.72
C GLY A 75 1.28 -4.09 -0.34
N TYR A 76 2.33 -3.30 -0.08
CA TYR A 76 2.82 -2.33 -1.05
C TYR A 76 3.49 -2.98 -2.24
N GLY A 77 4.14 -4.13 -2.09
CA GLY A 77 4.68 -4.87 -3.24
C GLY A 77 3.57 -5.26 -4.22
N ALA A 78 2.49 -5.86 -3.73
CA ALA A 78 1.33 -6.22 -4.57
C ALA A 78 0.66 -4.98 -5.19
N LEU A 79 0.50 -3.91 -4.40
CA LEU A 79 -0.11 -2.65 -4.85
C LEU A 79 0.72 -1.97 -5.95
N ALA A 80 2.05 -1.89 -5.77
CA ALA A 80 2.97 -1.33 -6.75
C ALA A 80 2.99 -2.16 -8.04
N TRP A 81 3.03 -3.49 -7.91
CA TRP A 81 2.96 -4.40 -9.06
C TRP A 81 1.69 -4.16 -9.86
N ALA A 82 0.52 -4.14 -9.20
CA ALA A 82 -0.76 -3.92 -9.88
C ALA A 82 -0.87 -2.55 -10.56
N HIS A 83 -0.37 -1.48 -9.92
CA HIS A 83 -0.37 -0.15 -10.55
C HIS A 83 0.62 -0.01 -11.71
N SER A 84 1.69 -0.82 -11.73
CA SER A 84 2.71 -0.82 -12.79
C SER A 84 2.31 -1.62 -14.04
N THR A 85 1.33 -2.52 -13.93
CA THR A 85 0.88 -3.41 -15.00
C THR A 85 -0.43 -2.98 -15.65
N LEU A 86 -1.23 -2.15 -14.99
CA LEU A 86 -2.52 -1.69 -15.48
C LEU A 86 -2.39 -0.54 -16.49
N ASP A 87 -2.62 -0.79 -17.78
CA ASP A 87 -2.71 0.28 -18.78
C ASP A 87 -4.14 0.87 -18.81
N LEU A 88 -4.28 2.17 -18.53
CA LEU A 88 -5.59 2.82 -18.56
C LEU A 88 -6.07 3.20 -19.96
N ARG A 89 -5.17 3.18 -20.96
CA ARG A 89 -5.54 3.51 -22.36
C ARG A 89 -6.13 2.33 -23.10
N ALA A 90 -5.88 1.10 -22.62
CA ALA A 90 -6.26 -0.11 -23.32
C ALA A 90 -7.77 -0.38 -23.31
N ASP A 91 -8.49 0.04 -22.25
CA ASP A 91 -9.92 -0.23 -22.12
C ASP A 91 -10.61 0.66 -21.07
N ALA A 92 -11.90 0.97 -21.22
CA ALA A 92 -12.66 1.75 -20.25
C ALA A 92 -12.86 1.00 -18.91
N GLN A 93 -12.82 -0.34 -18.92
CA GLN A 93 -12.91 -1.16 -17.72
C GLN A 93 -11.64 -1.08 -16.85
N SER A 94 -10.52 -0.59 -17.40
CA SER A 94 -9.28 -0.37 -16.64
C SER A 94 -9.45 0.66 -15.52
N ALA A 95 -10.31 1.67 -15.69
CA ALA A 95 -10.62 2.65 -14.65
C ALA A 95 -11.34 1.99 -13.45
N VAL A 96 -12.14 0.95 -13.71
CA VAL A 96 -12.78 0.16 -12.66
C VAL A 96 -11.74 -0.64 -11.89
N ALA A 97 -10.69 -1.14 -12.54
CA ALA A 97 -9.62 -1.87 -11.87
C ALA A 97 -8.90 -1.02 -10.79
N LEU A 98 -8.83 0.31 -10.95
CA LEU A 98 -8.26 1.21 -9.94
C LEU A 98 -9.00 1.18 -8.60
N ILE A 99 -10.29 0.87 -8.62
CA ILE A 99 -11.13 0.72 -7.43
C ILE A 99 -10.85 -0.62 -6.74
N PHE A 100 -10.67 -1.68 -7.54
CA PHE A 100 -10.49 -3.03 -7.04
C PHE A 100 -9.05 -3.35 -6.61
N ILE A 101 -8.04 -2.69 -7.18
CA ILE A 101 -6.62 -2.91 -6.84
C ILE A 101 -6.38 -2.73 -5.32
N PRO A 102 -6.79 -1.63 -4.66
CA PRO A 102 -6.62 -1.47 -3.22
C PRO A 102 -7.40 -2.50 -2.39
N ILE A 103 -8.55 -2.97 -2.89
CA ILE A 103 -9.38 -3.98 -2.23
C ILE A 103 -8.69 -5.35 -2.30
N TYR A 104 -8.19 -5.75 -3.46
CA TYR A 104 -7.44 -7.00 -3.61
C TYR A 104 -6.12 -6.98 -2.86
N ALA A 105 -5.49 -5.81 -2.70
CA ALA A 105 -4.31 -5.64 -1.86
C ALA A 105 -4.57 -5.95 -0.37
N LEU A 106 -5.83 -5.95 0.10
CA LEU A 106 -6.17 -6.33 1.47
C LEU A 106 -5.78 -7.78 1.79
N LEU A 107 -5.82 -8.68 0.80
CA LEU A 107 -5.43 -10.08 1.00
C LEU A 107 -3.93 -10.22 1.34
N PRO A 108 -2.97 -9.75 0.51
CA PRO A 108 -1.56 -9.80 0.87
C PRO A 108 -1.23 -8.95 2.11
N ILE A 109 -1.95 -7.84 2.35
CA ILE A 109 -1.83 -7.07 3.60
C ILE A 109 -2.23 -7.91 4.81
N GLY A 110 -3.35 -8.65 4.73
CA GLY A 110 -3.84 -9.51 5.81
C GLY A 110 -2.88 -10.67 6.09
N VAL A 111 -2.41 -11.34 5.04
CA VAL A 111 -1.40 -12.41 5.15
C VAL A 111 -0.11 -11.88 5.76
N GLY A 112 0.42 -10.76 5.24
CA GLY A 112 1.60 -10.11 5.81
C GLY A 112 1.36 -9.61 7.23
N GLY A 113 0.14 -9.21 7.54
CA GLY A 113 -0.31 -8.79 8.86
C GLY A 113 -0.18 -9.91 9.89
N ALA A 114 -0.69 -11.10 9.54
CA ALA A 114 -0.58 -12.30 10.36
C ALA A 114 0.90 -12.70 10.56
N LEU A 115 1.70 -12.71 9.49
CA LEU A 115 3.13 -13.03 9.56
C LEU A 115 3.92 -12.01 10.41
N GLY A 116 3.64 -10.72 10.27
CA GLY A 116 4.22 -9.65 11.09
C GLY A 116 3.88 -9.83 12.58
N CYS A 117 2.65 -10.26 12.89
CA CYS A 117 2.24 -10.58 14.27
C CYS A 117 3.06 -11.72 14.86
N LEU A 118 3.29 -12.78 14.09
CA LEU A 118 4.12 -13.91 14.52
C LEU A 118 5.57 -13.49 14.76
N LEU A 119 6.13 -12.66 13.87
CA LEU A 119 7.47 -12.12 14.03
C LEU A 119 7.57 -11.23 15.28
N ASP A 120 6.64 -10.31 15.50
CA ASP A 120 6.62 -9.43 16.69
C ASP A 120 6.58 -10.25 17.98
N ARG A 121 5.77 -11.32 18.02
CA ARG A 121 5.72 -12.24 19.16
C ARG A 121 7.06 -12.97 19.37
N LYS A 122 7.68 -13.49 18.30
CA LYS A 122 8.98 -14.19 18.39
C LYS A 122 10.09 -13.26 18.87
N LEU A 123 10.16 -12.04 18.33
CA LEU A 123 11.16 -11.04 18.70
C LEU A 123 11.04 -10.57 20.16
N ARG A 124 9.82 -10.58 20.71
CA ARG A 124 9.61 -10.29 22.14
C ARG A 124 10.13 -11.42 23.02
N ARG A 125 9.83 -12.68 22.68
CA ARG A 125 10.30 -13.85 23.44
C ARG A 125 11.82 -13.88 23.54
N ILE A 126 12.51 -13.58 22.43
CA ILE A 126 13.98 -13.54 22.39
C ILE A 126 14.55 -12.43 23.28
N ALA A 127 13.87 -11.29 23.39
CA ALA A 127 14.37 -10.17 24.20
C ALA A 127 14.06 -10.29 25.70
N THR A 128 13.25 -11.27 26.10
CA THR A 128 12.97 -11.60 27.51
C THR A 128 13.82 -12.76 28.02
N GLN A 129 14.59 -13.40 27.14
CA GLN A 129 15.61 -14.40 27.46
C GLN A 129 16.97 -13.72 27.52
#